data_AF-A0A180FQZ4-F1
#
_entry.id   AF-A0A180FQZ4-F1
#
_cell.length_a   1.000
_cell.length_b   1.000
_cell.length_c   1.000
_cell.angle_alpha   90.00
_cell.angle_beta   90.00
_cell.angle_gamma   90.00
#
_symmetry.space_group_name_H-M   'P 1'
#
loop_
_entity.id
_entity.type
_entity.pdbx_description
1 polymer ?
#
loop_
_entity_poly.entity_id
_entity_poly.type
_entity_poly.pdbx_seq_one_letter_code
_entity_poly.pdbx_strand_id
1 'polypeptide(L)'
;MEIEAVAHTGYHFLRWTDAAGDRLSGDNPYRFTVKSDTAMQALFALNDYLVSLSAAENGTIKSGGGIHPYNTVEKIEAAAHTGYHFVEWTDASGSTVSTDNPCRLVVKGDTAVQAHFAANSYQVELIVEHNGVTSGGGEYVYGTAATLKANFIADKGYYFVKWTNARGDSLSTANPYTFVVKGDTAVYAQYASYKYVVNVTATAGGHATGSRQLYDHGEQVTLTAVADKGYHFTEWTVGDSLDIPFSTESPFSFILSDTAFVDYKAHFEADGTGNEVLPAGEEARAYHADGALHLVNLEGSLISVHAIDGRLLLQFKANDTEYPAPLPAGVYILNVAGGKGKQVTKFVVRK
;
A
#
# COMPACT_ATOMS: atom_id res chain seq x y z
N MET A 1 61.00 2.73 75.88
CA MET A 1 61.09 3.29 74.53
C MET A 1 59.77 3.03 73.82
N GLU A 2 59.41 3.88 72.86
CA GLU A 2 58.25 3.71 71.99
C GLU A 2 58.75 3.70 70.55
N ILE A 3 58.23 2.79 69.74
CA ILE A 3 58.44 2.76 68.30
C ILE A 3 57.08 2.72 67.60
N GLU A 4 56.99 3.38 66.46
CA GLU A 4 55.77 3.44 65.65
C GLU A 4 56.13 3.11 64.21
N ALA A 5 55.25 2.36 63.56
CA ALA A 5 55.34 1.98 62.15
C ALA A 5 54.23 2.68 61.38
N VAL A 6 54.57 3.34 60.27
CA VAL A 6 53.58 3.95 59.37
C VAL A 6 53.49 3.10 58.12
N ALA A 7 52.30 2.62 57.79
CA ALA A 7 52.07 1.83 56.58
C ALA A 7 52.03 2.74 55.34
N HIS A 8 52.58 2.26 54.23
CA HIS A 8 52.37 2.88 52.93
C HIS A 8 50.94 2.61 52.43
N THR A 9 50.48 3.42 51.47
CA THR A 9 49.16 3.26 50.84
C THR A 9 48.92 1.83 50.37
N GLY A 10 47.77 1.26 50.74
CA GLY A 10 47.40 -0.11 50.38
C GLY A 10 47.98 -1.21 51.26
N TYR A 11 48.66 -0.85 52.35
CA TYR A 11 49.13 -1.78 53.37
C TYR A 11 48.56 -1.40 54.75
N HIS A 12 48.52 -2.37 55.66
CA HIS A 12 48.29 -2.15 57.08
C HIS A 12 49.40 -2.79 57.91
N PHE A 13 49.67 -2.21 59.08
CA PHE A 13 50.60 -2.79 60.04
C PHE A 13 50.04 -4.11 60.56
N LEU A 14 50.86 -5.16 60.54
CA LEU A 14 50.49 -6.49 61.01
C LEU A 14 51.02 -6.76 62.42
N ARG A 15 52.33 -6.59 62.63
CA ARG A 15 53.02 -6.87 63.91
C ARG A 15 54.49 -6.45 63.89
N TRP A 16 55.06 -6.35 65.10
CA TRP A 16 56.50 -6.30 65.34
C TRP A 16 57.07 -7.71 65.55
N THR A 17 58.24 -7.97 64.97
CA THR A 17 59.04 -9.18 65.21
C THR A 17 60.47 -8.83 65.59
N ASP A 18 61.18 -9.77 66.20
CA ASP A 18 62.63 -9.67 66.35
C ASP A 18 63.35 -10.05 65.04
N ALA A 19 64.69 -10.07 65.07
CA ALA A 19 65.51 -10.45 63.93
C ALA A 19 65.41 -11.94 63.55
N ALA A 20 64.95 -12.82 64.44
CA ALA A 20 64.70 -14.23 64.16
C ALA A 20 63.31 -14.46 63.53
N GLY A 21 62.45 -13.43 63.55
CA GLY A 21 61.07 -13.49 63.05
C GLY A 21 60.05 -13.85 64.13
N ASP A 22 60.47 -13.95 65.39
CA ASP A 22 59.57 -14.24 66.51
C ASP A 22 58.71 -13.02 66.82
N ARG A 23 57.42 -13.27 67.12
CA ARG A 23 56.44 -12.22 67.37
C ARG A 23 56.77 -11.49 68.67
N LEU A 24 56.94 -10.17 68.59
CA LEU A 24 57.14 -9.29 69.74
C LEU A 24 55.83 -8.63 70.18
N SER A 25 55.10 -7.99 69.26
CA SER A 25 53.87 -7.27 69.59
C SER A 25 52.95 -7.12 68.38
N GLY A 26 51.64 -7.06 68.63
CA GLY A 26 50.65 -6.63 67.63
C GLY A 26 50.27 -5.15 67.75
N ASP A 27 50.78 -4.45 68.76
CA ASP A 27 50.42 -3.06 69.02
C ASP A 27 51.29 -2.12 68.21
N ASN A 28 50.70 -1.03 67.74
CA ASN A 28 51.39 0.06 67.07
C ASN A 28 50.73 1.39 67.47
N PRO A 29 51.43 2.28 68.19
CA PRO A 29 52.84 2.18 68.59
C PRO A 29 53.14 1.08 69.63
N TYR A 30 54.36 0.55 69.60
CA TYR A 30 54.84 -0.48 70.54
C TYR A 30 55.74 0.11 71.62
N ARG A 31 55.37 -0.09 72.89
CA ARG A 31 56.14 0.34 74.06
C ARG A 31 56.84 -0.83 74.72
N PHE A 32 58.15 -0.69 74.95
CA PHE A 32 58.98 -1.74 75.56
C PHE A 32 60.15 -1.18 76.38
N THR A 33 60.75 -2.02 77.21
CA THR A 33 61.96 -1.73 77.98
C THR A 33 63.19 -2.32 77.28
N VAL A 34 64.18 -1.47 76.98
CA VAL A 34 65.44 -1.90 76.38
C VAL A 34 66.32 -2.53 77.46
N LYS A 35 66.72 -3.79 77.28
CA LYS A 35 67.62 -4.51 78.21
C LYS A 35 68.98 -4.84 77.57
N SER A 36 69.04 -4.87 76.25
CA SER A 36 70.24 -5.12 75.43
C SER A 36 70.01 -4.58 74.03
N ASP A 37 71.05 -4.61 73.19
CA ASP A 37 70.92 -4.36 71.75
C ASP A 37 69.83 -5.26 71.18
N THR A 38 68.86 -4.63 70.50
CA THR A 38 67.66 -5.30 70.00
C THR A 38 67.37 -4.82 68.59
N ALA A 39 67.28 -5.75 67.64
CA ALA A 39 66.81 -5.48 66.29
C ALA A 39 65.33 -5.89 66.19
N MET A 40 64.50 -5.00 65.67
CA MET A 40 63.06 -5.21 65.48
C MET A 40 62.68 -4.91 64.04
N GLN A 41 61.68 -5.62 63.54
CA GLN A 41 61.12 -5.44 62.21
C GLN A 41 59.62 -5.19 62.31
N ALA A 42 59.11 -4.20 61.56
CA ALA A 42 57.68 -4.04 61.35
C ALA A 42 57.26 -4.85 60.12
N LEU A 43 56.27 -5.72 60.28
CA LEU A 43 55.65 -6.46 59.19
C LEU A 43 54.36 -5.76 58.78
N PHE A 44 54.15 -5.67 57.46
CA PHE A 44 52.96 -5.11 56.85
C PHE A 44 52.32 -6.12 55.91
N ALA A 45 51.00 -6.07 55.78
CA ALA A 45 50.24 -6.87 54.84
C ALA A 45 49.47 -5.96 53.87
N LEU A 46 49.21 -6.47 52.66
CA LEU A 46 48.38 -5.76 51.69
C LEU A 46 46.95 -5.63 52.25
N ASN A 47 46.30 -4.51 51.97
CA ASN A 47 44.87 -4.37 52.24
C ASN A 47 44.08 -5.17 51.22
N ASP A 48 43.04 -5.84 51.67
CA ASP A 48 42.06 -6.49 50.83
C ASP A 48 40.81 -5.63 50.73
N TYR A 49 40.23 -5.55 49.53
CA TYR A 49 39.06 -4.73 49.24
C TYR A 49 38.00 -5.53 48.50
N LEU A 50 36.74 -5.23 48.78
CA LEU A 50 35.58 -5.88 48.16
C LEU A 50 35.19 -5.20 46.85
N VAL A 51 35.10 -5.98 45.78
CA VAL A 51 34.45 -5.60 44.52
C VAL A 51 33.06 -6.23 44.48
N SER A 52 32.03 -5.40 44.64
CA SER A 52 30.62 -5.80 44.53
C SER A 52 30.08 -5.49 43.14
N LEU A 53 29.52 -6.49 42.47
CA LEU A 53 28.95 -6.33 41.13
C LEU A 53 27.44 -6.54 41.15
N SER A 54 26.72 -5.73 40.38
CA SER A 54 25.30 -5.90 40.11
C SER A 54 24.99 -5.67 38.63
N ALA A 55 23.91 -6.26 38.13
CA ALA A 55 23.39 -5.99 36.80
C ALA A 55 22.04 -5.30 36.93
N ALA A 56 21.82 -4.26 36.12
CA ALA A 56 20.48 -3.74 35.88
C ALA A 56 19.61 -4.81 35.17
N GLU A 57 18.34 -4.50 34.98
CA GLU A 57 17.43 -5.38 34.24
C GLU A 57 17.97 -5.70 32.83
N ASN A 58 17.54 -6.82 32.28
CA ASN A 58 17.89 -7.27 30.92
C ASN A 58 19.35 -7.69 30.70
N GLY A 59 20.07 -7.98 31.77
CA GLY A 59 21.33 -8.70 31.70
C GLY A 59 21.74 -9.34 33.02
N THR A 60 22.95 -9.87 33.06
CA THR A 60 23.51 -10.60 34.20
C THR A 60 25.00 -10.34 34.34
N ILE A 61 25.53 -10.51 35.55
CA ILE A 61 26.98 -10.61 35.77
C ILE A 61 27.44 -11.99 35.36
N LYS A 62 28.41 -12.06 34.44
CA LYS A 62 28.97 -13.30 33.92
C LYS A 62 30.18 -13.75 34.73
N SER A 63 31.04 -12.82 35.15
CA SER A 63 32.22 -13.13 35.97
C SER A 63 32.79 -11.91 36.68
N GLY A 64 33.55 -12.18 37.74
CA GLY A 64 34.35 -11.21 38.50
C GLY A 64 33.76 -10.91 39.88
N GLY A 65 34.36 -9.93 40.55
CA GLY A 65 33.95 -9.49 41.89
C GLY A 65 34.64 -10.26 43.01
N GLY A 66 34.25 -10.00 44.26
CA GLY A 66 34.83 -10.64 45.44
C GLY A 66 35.92 -9.81 46.10
N ILE A 67 36.70 -10.43 46.98
CA ILE A 67 37.74 -9.75 47.76
C ILE A 67 39.08 -9.88 47.05
N HIS A 68 39.74 -8.74 46.85
CA HIS A 68 40.97 -8.64 46.08
C HIS A 68 42.03 -7.81 46.82
N PRO A 69 43.31 -8.22 46.79
CA PRO A 69 44.39 -7.40 47.32
C PRO A 69 44.50 -6.04 46.60
N TYR A 70 44.93 -5.02 47.31
CA TYR A 70 45.18 -3.68 46.77
C TYR A 70 46.05 -3.73 45.50
N ASN A 71 45.67 -2.92 44.52
CA ASN A 71 46.34 -2.72 43.24
C ASN A 71 46.35 -3.96 42.31
N THR A 72 45.51 -4.96 42.59
CA THR A 72 45.20 -6.03 41.63
C THR A 72 44.32 -5.51 40.49
N VAL A 73 44.42 -6.17 39.33
CA VAL A 73 43.59 -5.88 38.16
C VAL A 73 42.56 -7.00 38.02
N GLU A 74 41.31 -6.68 38.33
CA GLU A 74 40.20 -7.61 38.23
C GLU A 74 39.52 -7.48 36.86
N LYS A 75 39.18 -8.61 36.24
CA LYS A 75 38.43 -8.63 34.97
C LYS A 75 36.95 -8.92 35.29
N ILE A 76 36.09 -7.94 35.05
CA ILE A 76 34.65 -8.07 35.22
C ILE A 76 33.97 -8.20 33.85
N GLU A 77 32.95 -9.05 33.77
CA GLU A 77 32.23 -9.32 32.52
C GLU A 77 30.74 -9.46 32.80
N ALA A 78 29.92 -8.85 31.95
CA ALA A 78 28.47 -8.97 32.00
C ALA A 78 27.93 -9.54 30.68
N ALA A 79 26.73 -10.08 30.70
CA ALA A 79 26.05 -10.61 29.53
C ALA A 79 24.64 -10.03 29.43
N ALA A 80 24.32 -9.46 28.26
CA ALA A 80 22.97 -8.98 27.96
C ALA A 80 22.03 -10.16 27.67
N HIS A 81 20.76 -10.03 28.02
CA HIS A 81 19.71 -10.94 27.57
C HIS A 81 19.40 -10.73 26.08
N THR A 82 18.70 -11.70 25.47
CA THR A 82 18.33 -11.65 24.05
C THR A 82 17.56 -10.37 23.72
N GLY A 83 18.03 -9.65 22.70
CA GLY A 83 17.43 -8.41 22.22
C GLY A 83 17.90 -7.14 22.93
N TYR A 84 18.89 -7.26 23.81
CA TYR A 84 19.54 -6.16 24.51
C TYR A 84 21.04 -6.17 24.24
N HIS A 85 21.71 -5.05 24.54
CA HIS A 85 23.16 -4.91 24.50
C HIS A 85 23.67 -4.25 25.77
N PHE A 86 24.93 -4.54 26.11
CA PHE A 86 25.64 -3.86 27.19
C PHE A 86 25.92 -2.41 26.79
N VAL A 87 25.68 -1.47 27.72
CA VAL A 87 25.91 -0.04 27.52
C VAL A 87 27.18 0.39 28.26
N GLU A 88 27.19 0.22 29.58
CA GLU A 88 28.29 0.68 30.42
C GLU A 88 28.28 0.03 31.81
N TRP A 89 29.40 0.20 32.50
CA TRP A 89 29.56 -0.02 33.92
C TRP A 89 29.53 1.33 34.63
N THR A 90 28.76 1.48 35.71
CA THR A 90 28.76 2.68 36.56
C THR A 90 29.15 2.35 37.99
N ASP A 91 29.70 3.33 38.71
CA ASP A 91 29.92 3.21 40.15
C ASP A 91 28.62 3.46 40.94
N ALA A 92 28.70 3.39 42.28
CA ALA A 92 27.58 3.64 43.18
C ALA A 92 27.00 5.07 43.11
N SER A 93 27.75 6.04 42.58
CA SER A 93 27.27 7.41 42.35
C SER A 93 26.54 7.56 41.01
N GLY A 94 26.57 6.53 40.16
CA GLY A 94 26.06 6.56 38.79
C GLY A 94 27.06 7.10 37.77
N SER A 95 28.33 7.30 38.14
CA SER A 95 29.36 7.77 37.22
C SER A 95 29.88 6.62 36.36
N THR A 96 30.06 6.84 35.06
CA THR A 96 30.62 5.86 34.12
C THR A 96 32.03 5.43 34.56
N VAL A 97 32.20 4.15 34.82
CA VAL A 97 33.48 3.49 35.07
C VAL A 97 34.11 3.02 33.76
N SER A 98 33.32 2.40 32.88
CA SER A 98 33.80 1.91 31.59
C SER A 98 32.65 1.56 30.65
N THR A 99 32.83 1.82 29.36
CA THR A 99 31.95 1.34 28.28
C THR A 99 32.43 0.02 27.67
N ASP A 100 33.56 -0.51 28.14
CA ASP A 100 34.09 -1.78 27.67
C ASP A 100 33.48 -2.95 28.44
N ASN A 101 33.15 -4.03 27.73
CA ASN A 101 32.73 -5.27 28.34
C ASN A 101 33.36 -6.44 27.57
N PRO A 102 34.28 -7.21 28.19
CA PRO A 102 34.71 -7.14 29.59
C PRO A 102 35.53 -5.89 29.97
N CYS A 103 35.40 -5.45 31.22
CA CYS A 103 36.14 -4.32 31.80
C CYS A 103 37.29 -4.81 32.70
N ARG A 104 38.42 -4.07 32.73
CA ARG A 104 39.55 -4.30 33.66
C ARG A 104 39.57 -3.22 34.72
N LEU A 105 39.27 -3.58 35.96
CA LEU A 105 39.20 -2.69 37.11
C LEU A 105 40.46 -2.82 37.97
N VAL A 106 41.08 -1.69 38.33
CA VAL A 106 42.18 -1.67 39.31
C VAL A 106 41.60 -1.46 40.71
N VAL A 107 41.80 -2.43 41.61
CA VAL A 107 41.23 -2.41 42.95
C VAL A 107 42.05 -1.50 43.86
N LYS A 108 41.55 -0.30 44.14
CA LYS A 108 42.21 0.68 45.03
C LYS A 108 41.48 0.87 46.37
N GLY A 109 40.29 0.31 46.50
CA GLY A 109 39.38 0.44 47.62
C GLY A 109 38.11 -0.39 47.37
N ASP A 110 37.23 -0.47 48.35
CA ASP A 110 35.93 -1.12 48.17
C ASP A 110 35.18 -0.44 47.03
N THR A 111 34.74 -1.23 46.06
CA THR A 111 34.15 -0.73 44.82
C THR A 111 32.84 -1.46 44.56
N ALA A 112 31.77 -0.71 44.34
CA ALA A 112 30.51 -1.23 43.85
C ALA A 112 30.30 -0.75 42.40
N VAL A 113 30.08 -1.69 41.49
CA VAL A 113 29.91 -1.40 40.05
C VAL A 113 28.65 -2.09 39.53
N GLN A 114 27.84 -1.37 38.75
CA GLN A 114 26.64 -1.88 38.12
C GLN A 114 26.78 -1.93 36.59
N ALA A 115 26.42 -3.04 35.95
CA ALA A 115 26.28 -3.15 34.49
C ALA A 115 24.91 -2.66 34.03
N HIS A 116 24.87 -1.86 32.97
CA HIS A 116 23.66 -1.34 32.35
C HIS A 116 23.47 -1.89 30.94
N PHE A 117 22.20 -2.04 30.56
CA PHE A 117 21.80 -2.63 29.28
C PHE A 117 20.69 -1.79 28.64
N ALA A 118 20.68 -1.75 27.31
CA ALA A 118 19.63 -1.11 26.53
C ALA A 118 19.05 -2.10 25.51
N ALA A 119 17.78 -1.92 25.17
CA ALA A 119 17.13 -2.70 24.13
C ALA A 119 17.75 -2.36 22.77
N ASN A 120 17.87 -3.37 21.90
CA ASN A 120 18.31 -3.16 20.52
C ASN A 120 17.18 -2.48 19.72
N SER A 121 17.56 -1.72 18.70
CA SER A 121 16.65 -1.23 17.68
C SER A 121 16.81 -2.04 16.40
N TYR A 122 15.69 -2.31 15.72
CA TYR A 122 15.63 -3.07 14.49
C TYR A 122 14.80 -2.36 13.44
N GLN A 123 15.16 -2.53 12.17
CA GLN A 123 14.45 -1.94 11.04
C GLN A 123 13.37 -2.89 10.52
N VAL A 124 12.16 -2.35 10.37
CA VAL A 124 11.06 -2.99 9.64
C VAL A 124 10.94 -2.31 8.29
N GLU A 125 11.42 -2.99 7.25
CA GLU A 125 11.34 -2.52 5.87
C GLU A 125 10.02 -2.97 5.24
N LEU A 126 9.31 -2.03 4.64
CA LEU A 126 8.10 -2.29 3.87
C LEU A 126 8.40 -2.19 2.39
N ILE A 127 8.23 -3.30 1.68
CA ILE A 127 8.34 -3.36 0.23
C ILE A 127 6.93 -3.51 -0.34
N VAL A 128 6.61 -2.68 -1.33
CA VAL A 128 5.32 -2.74 -2.01
C VAL A 128 5.57 -3.19 -3.44
N GLU A 129 4.96 -4.30 -3.81
CA GLU A 129 4.86 -4.66 -5.21
C GLU A 129 3.71 -3.87 -5.85
N HIS A 130 3.91 -3.38 -7.06
CA HIS A 130 3.02 -2.43 -7.73
C HIS A 130 2.94 -1.08 -6.98
N ASN A 131 2.27 -0.09 -7.56
CA ASN A 131 2.16 1.28 -6.99
C ASN A 131 1.24 1.37 -5.76
N GLY A 132 1.25 0.37 -4.87
CA GLY A 132 0.49 0.42 -3.62
C GLY A 132 1.07 1.43 -2.64
N VAL A 133 0.30 1.78 -1.61
CA VAL A 133 0.77 2.65 -0.51
C VAL A 133 0.73 1.84 0.77
N THR A 134 1.84 1.77 1.49
CA THR A 134 1.90 1.13 2.81
C THR A 134 2.40 2.08 3.88
N SER A 135 2.05 1.82 5.13
CA SER A 135 2.54 2.54 6.31
C SER A 135 2.86 1.58 7.45
N GLY A 136 3.68 2.03 8.41
CA GLY A 136 4.05 1.24 9.59
C GLY A 136 5.43 0.56 9.50
N GLY A 137 6.24 0.91 8.50
CA GLY A 137 7.67 0.56 8.48
C GLY A 137 8.49 1.60 9.25
N GLY A 138 9.74 1.26 9.56
CA GLY A 138 10.69 2.12 10.26
C GLY A 138 11.47 1.40 11.35
N GLU A 139 12.07 2.18 12.25
CA GLU A 139 12.83 1.67 13.38
C GLU A 139 11.91 1.31 14.55
N TYR A 140 12.14 0.14 15.15
CA TYR A 140 11.40 -0.37 16.29
C TYR A 140 12.35 -0.89 17.37
N VAL A 141 12.03 -0.58 18.63
CA VAL A 141 12.72 -1.16 19.78
C VAL A 141 12.36 -2.64 19.90
N TYR A 142 13.34 -3.49 20.23
CA TYR A 142 13.14 -4.92 20.45
C TYR A 142 11.96 -5.21 21.39
N GLY A 143 11.13 -6.17 21.00
CA GLY A 143 9.98 -6.60 21.78
C GLY A 143 8.74 -5.69 21.65
N THR A 144 8.85 -4.55 20.95
CA THR A 144 7.68 -3.70 20.67
C THR A 144 6.89 -4.20 19.46
N ALA A 145 5.63 -3.77 19.37
CA ALA A 145 4.75 -4.16 18.27
C ALA A 145 4.86 -3.19 17.09
N ALA A 146 5.10 -3.71 15.89
CA ALA A 146 4.92 -2.99 14.63
C ALA A 146 3.53 -3.29 14.06
N THR A 147 2.87 -2.28 13.49
CA THR A 147 1.55 -2.42 12.85
C THR A 147 1.61 -1.88 11.44
N LEU A 148 1.56 -2.81 10.48
CA LEU A 148 1.64 -2.52 9.05
C LEU A 148 0.24 -2.33 8.49
N LYS A 149 0.07 -1.36 7.62
CA LYS A 149 -1.19 -1.10 6.92
C LYS A 149 -0.93 -0.96 5.43
N ALA A 150 -1.67 -1.74 4.66
CA ALA A 150 -1.77 -1.60 3.22
C ALA A 150 -2.96 -0.68 2.93
N ASN A 151 -2.71 0.40 2.20
CA ASN A 151 -3.73 1.31 1.73
C ASN A 151 -4.07 0.97 0.27
N PHE A 152 -5.33 1.15 -0.06
CA PHE A 152 -5.87 0.92 -1.39
C PHE A 152 -5.85 2.24 -2.15
N ILE A 153 -5.30 2.24 -3.38
CA ILE A 153 -5.52 3.34 -4.32
C ILE A 153 -6.66 2.88 -5.24
N ALA A 154 -7.87 3.38 -5.01
CA ALA A 154 -9.07 2.91 -5.69
C ALA A 154 -8.99 2.98 -7.21
N ASP A 155 -8.40 4.06 -7.73
CA ASP A 155 -8.31 4.31 -9.17
C ASP A 155 -7.35 3.36 -9.92
N LYS A 156 -6.63 2.49 -9.21
CA LYS A 156 -5.62 1.60 -9.81
C LYS A 156 -6.13 0.20 -10.11
N GLY A 157 -7.27 -0.22 -9.57
CA GLY A 157 -7.82 -1.55 -9.85
C GLY A 157 -7.07 -2.72 -9.21
N TYR A 158 -6.36 -2.52 -8.10
CA TYR A 158 -5.64 -3.56 -7.38
C TYR A 158 -6.11 -3.66 -5.94
N TYR A 159 -6.37 -4.87 -5.44
CA TYR A 159 -6.70 -5.11 -4.04
C TYR A 159 -5.56 -5.79 -3.29
N PHE A 160 -5.44 -5.47 -2.00
CA PHE A 160 -4.48 -6.11 -1.12
C PHE A 160 -4.86 -7.58 -0.90
N VAL A 161 -3.89 -8.48 -1.02
CA VAL A 161 -4.08 -9.93 -0.84
C VAL A 161 -3.50 -10.39 0.49
N LYS A 162 -2.21 -10.11 0.73
CA LYS A 162 -1.48 -10.59 1.92
C LYS A 162 -0.12 -9.91 2.09
N TRP A 163 0.45 -10.05 3.28
CA TRP A 163 1.83 -9.76 3.60
C TRP A 163 2.67 -11.02 3.44
N THR A 164 3.88 -10.89 2.88
CA THR A 164 4.83 -11.98 2.66
C THR A 164 6.23 -11.60 3.11
N ASN A 165 7.10 -12.60 3.33
CA ASN A 165 8.54 -12.38 3.50
C ASN A 165 9.25 -12.33 2.14
N ALA A 166 10.58 -12.10 2.13
CA ALA A 166 11.38 -12.07 0.91
C ALA A 166 11.41 -13.39 0.11
N ARG A 167 11.03 -14.53 0.71
CA ARG A 167 10.91 -15.83 0.03
C ARG A 167 9.54 -16.05 -0.60
N GLY A 168 8.58 -15.14 -0.38
CA GLY A 168 7.19 -15.27 -0.80
C GLY A 168 6.30 -16.05 0.17
N ASP A 169 6.83 -16.46 1.34
CA ASP A 169 6.02 -17.16 2.34
C ASP A 169 5.00 -16.20 2.95
N SER A 170 3.78 -16.69 3.16
CA SER A 170 2.69 -15.91 3.74
C SER A 170 2.97 -15.59 5.20
N LEU A 171 3.02 -14.30 5.54
CA LEU A 171 3.11 -13.83 6.92
C LEU A 171 1.72 -13.58 7.52
N SER A 172 0.83 -12.92 6.79
CA SER A 172 -0.53 -12.62 7.24
C SER A 172 -1.42 -12.16 6.08
N THR A 173 -2.70 -12.52 6.11
CA THR A 173 -3.73 -11.95 5.21
C THR A 173 -4.46 -10.76 5.85
N ALA A 174 -4.20 -10.47 7.13
CA ALA A 174 -4.84 -9.38 7.85
C ALA A 174 -4.29 -8.03 7.41
N ASN A 175 -5.18 -7.03 7.33
CA ASN A 175 -4.82 -5.64 7.11
C ASN A 175 -5.69 -4.76 8.03
N PRO A 176 -5.13 -4.14 9.09
CA PRO A 176 -3.71 -4.06 9.41
C PRO A 176 -3.09 -5.40 9.91
N TYR A 177 -1.77 -5.53 9.79
CA TYR A 177 -0.98 -6.66 10.29
C TYR A 177 -0.06 -6.20 11.42
N THR A 178 -0.25 -6.75 12.62
CA THR A 178 0.55 -6.45 13.82
C THR A 178 1.42 -7.64 14.22
N PHE A 179 2.69 -7.40 14.52
CA PHE A 179 3.62 -8.42 15.03
C PHE A 179 4.66 -7.81 15.98
N VAL A 180 5.32 -8.66 16.78
CA VAL A 180 6.39 -8.24 17.70
C VAL A 180 7.73 -8.26 16.99
N VAL A 181 8.46 -7.15 17.02
CA VAL A 181 9.77 -7.02 16.38
C VAL A 181 10.84 -7.68 17.25
N LYS A 182 11.53 -8.66 16.67
CA LYS A 182 12.64 -9.39 17.34
C LYS A 182 13.97 -9.30 16.60
N GLY A 183 13.98 -8.65 15.45
CA GLY A 183 15.11 -8.54 14.53
C GLY A 183 14.70 -7.75 13.30
N ASP A 184 15.67 -7.41 12.46
CA ASP A 184 15.41 -6.75 11.18
C ASP A 184 14.47 -7.60 10.33
N THR A 185 13.43 -6.97 9.79
CA THR A 185 12.34 -7.66 9.12
C THR A 185 11.98 -6.93 7.83
N ALA A 186 12.04 -7.63 6.71
CA ALA A 186 11.50 -7.15 5.43
C ALA A 186 10.13 -7.78 5.17
N VAL A 187 9.12 -6.95 4.97
CA VAL A 187 7.73 -7.37 4.71
C VAL A 187 7.25 -6.82 3.37
N TYR A 188 6.69 -7.72 2.57
CA TYR A 188 6.22 -7.44 1.21
C TYR A 188 4.69 -7.40 1.18
N ALA A 189 4.11 -6.30 0.73
CA ALA A 189 2.67 -6.19 0.47
C ALA A 189 2.35 -6.73 -0.93
N GLN A 190 1.54 -7.79 -0.97
CA GLN A 190 1.11 -8.43 -2.21
C GLN A 190 -0.27 -7.92 -2.62
N TYR A 191 -0.39 -7.53 -3.88
CA TYR A 191 -1.62 -7.01 -4.49
C TYR A 191 -1.99 -7.83 -5.73
N ALA A 192 -3.28 -7.93 -6.03
CA ALA A 192 -3.80 -8.55 -7.25
C ALA A 192 -4.73 -7.58 -7.97
N SER A 193 -4.76 -7.65 -9.31
CA SER A 193 -5.68 -6.84 -10.11
C SER A 193 -7.12 -7.37 -10.00
N TYR A 194 -8.09 -6.47 -10.00
CA TYR A 194 -9.48 -6.85 -10.23
C TYR A 194 -9.66 -7.35 -11.65
N LYS A 195 -10.52 -8.36 -11.79
CA LYS A 195 -10.94 -8.89 -13.08
C LYS A 195 -12.45 -8.83 -13.22
N TYR A 196 -12.89 -8.50 -14.42
CA TYR A 196 -14.30 -8.35 -14.78
C TYR A 196 -14.69 -9.38 -15.83
N VAL A 197 -15.94 -9.85 -15.75
CA VAL A 197 -16.56 -10.67 -16.81
C VAL A 197 -17.57 -9.77 -17.50
N VAL A 198 -17.43 -9.55 -18.80
CA VAL A 198 -18.40 -8.72 -19.56
C VAL A 198 -19.37 -9.64 -20.28
N ASN A 199 -20.64 -9.59 -19.89
CA ASN A 199 -21.72 -10.35 -20.51
C ASN A 199 -22.42 -9.49 -21.56
N VAL A 200 -22.71 -10.11 -22.71
CA VAL A 200 -23.33 -9.41 -23.84
C VAL A 200 -24.43 -10.28 -24.41
N THR A 201 -25.61 -9.70 -24.58
CA THR A 201 -26.79 -10.34 -25.17
C THR A 201 -27.35 -9.48 -26.30
N ALA A 202 -28.32 -10.02 -27.04
CA ALA A 202 -29.00 -9.33 -28.12
C ALA A 202 -30.49 -9.67 -28.11
N THR A 203 -31.35 -8.75 -28.55
CA THR A 203 -32.74 -9.06 -28.91
C THR A 203 -32.78 -9.85 -30.22
N ALA A 204 -33.96 -10.36 -30.59
CA ALA A 204 -34.17 -10.97 -31.90
C ALA A 204 -33.84 -9.99 -33.03
N GLY A 205 -33.30 -10.50 -34.15
CA GLY A 205 -32.96 -9.69 -35.33
C GLY A 205 -31.49 -9.31 -35.46
N GLY A 206 -30.62 -9.86 -34.63
CA GLY A 206 -29.18 -9.65 -34.74
C GLY A 206 -28.42 -10.39 -33.65
N HIS A 207 -27.12 -10.13 -33.59
CA HIS A 207 -26.24 -10.65 -32.55
C HIS A 207 -25.20 -9.61 -32.16
N ALA A 208 -24.58 -9.81 -31.00
CA ALA A 208 -23.55 -8.95 -30.46
C ALA A 208 -22.24 -9.72 -30.27
N THR A 209 -21.11 -9.06 -30.53
CA THR A 209 -19.76 -9.64 -30.46
C THR A 209 -18.79 -8.68 -29.76
N GLY A 210 -17.61 -9.19 -29.37
CA GLY A 210 -16.54 -8.38 -28.77
C GLY A 210 -16.32 -8.62 -27.28
N SER A 211 -17.18 -9.41 -26.62
CA SER A 211 -16.96 -9.88 -25.25
C SER A 211 -16.02 -11.08 -25.18
N ARG A 212 -15.27 -11.19 -24.08
CA ARG A 212 -14.50 -12.38 -23.67
C ARG A 212 -14.74 -12.71 -22.20
N GLN A 213 -14.19 -13.84 -21.77
CA GLN A 213 -14.46 -14.40 -20.44
C GLN A 213 -13.95 -13.55 -19.27
N LEU A 214 -12.76 -12.94 -19.37
CA LEU A 214 -12.17 -12.16 -18.28
C LEU A 214 -11.44 -10.95 -18.83
N TYR A 215 -11.57 -9.82 -18.16
CA TYR A 215 -10.83 -8.61 -18.43
C TYR A 215 -10.12 -8.07 -17.22
N ASP A 216 -8.89 -7.58 -17.40
CA ASP A 216 -8.17 -6.90 -16.33
C ASP A 216 -8.75 -5.47 -16.17
N HIS A 217 -8.71 -4.95 -14.95
CA HIS A 217 -9.11 -3.57 -14.69
C HIS A 217 -8.33 -2.57 -15.55
N GLY A 218 -9.02 -1.57 -16.10
CA GLY A 218 -8.46 -0.53 -16.95
C GLY A 218 -8.33 -0.92 -18.42
N GLU A 219 -8.71 -2.14 -18.80
CA GLU A 219 -8.68 -2.57 -20.18
C GLU A 219 -9.83 -1.97 -21.00
N GLN A 220 -9.55 -1.64 -22.26
CA GLN A 220 -10.55 -1.18 -23.21
C GLN A 220 -11.32 -2.36 -23.79
N VAL A 221 -12.66 -2.28 -23.73
CA VAL A 221 -13.58 -3.24 -24.33
C VAL A 221 -14.26 -2.59 -25.53
N THR A 222 -14.37 -3.32 -26.63
CA THR A 222 -15.11 -2.88 -27.82
C THR A 222 -16.22 -3.88 -28.12
N LEU A 223 -17.46 -3.42 -28.13
CA LEU A 223 -18.63 -4.24 -28.44
C LEU A 223 -19.22 -3.82 -29.78
N THR A 224 -19.64 -4.82 -30.57
CA THR A 224 -20.19 -4.63 -31.91
C THR A 224 -21.53 -5.36 -32.03
N ALA A 225 -22.57 -4.63 -32.41
CA ALA A 225 -23.88 -5.16 -32.77
C ALA A 225 -23.94 -5.37 -34.29
N VAL A 226 -24.35 -6.56 -34.69
CA VAL A 226 -24.46 -6.99 -36.08
C VAL A 226 -25.91 -7.39 -36.33
N ALA A 227 -26.62 -6.61 -37.14
CA ALA A 227 -28.01 -6.87 -37.47
C ALA A 227 -28.12 -7.99 -38.50
N ASP A 228 -29.12 -8.86 -38.32
CA ASP A 228 -29.51 -9.84 -39.32
C ASP A 228 -30.24 -9.14 -40.48
N LYS A 229 -30.42 -9.86 -41.59
CA LYS A 229 -31.08 -9.29 -42.77
C LYS A 229 -32.51 -8.83 -42.45
N GLY A 230 -32.83 -7.59 -42.79
CA GLY A 230 -34.15 -7.00 -42.56
C GLY A 230 -34.35 -6.49 -41.14
N TYR A 231 -33.27 -6.23 -40.42
CA TYR A 231 -33.24 -5.57 -39.12
C TYR A 231 -32.16 -4.49 -39.11
N HIS A 232 -32.29 -3.54 -38.19
CA HIS A 232 -31.24 -2.57 -37.86
C HIS A 232 -31.03 -2.49 -36.36
N PHE A 233 -29.79 -2.20 -35.98
CA PHE A 233 -29.42 -1.93 -34.59
C PHE A 233 -30.00 -0.58 -34.16
N THR A 234 -30.56 -0.52 -32.94
CA THR A 234 -31.14 0.69 -32.38
C THR A 234 -30.29 1.26 -31.25
N GLU A 235 -30.07 0.48 -30.19
CA GLU A 235 -29.31 0.91 -29.02
C GLU A 235 -28.73 -0.25 -28.19
N TRP A 236 -27.76 0.10 -27.35
CA TRP A 236 -27.24 -0.70 -26.27
C TRP A 236 -27.88 -0.27 -24.97
N THR A 237 -28.33 -1.23 -24.18
CA THR A 237 -28.75 -1.02 -22.79
C THR A 237 -27.87 -1.78 -21.80
N VAL A 238 -27.85 -1.30 -20.56
CA VAL A 238 -27.02 -1.82 -19.45
C VAL A 238 -27.83 -1.91 -18.15
N GLY A 239 -27.15 -2.37 -17.09
CA GLY A 239 -27.68 -2.51 -15.73
C GLY A 239 -28.28 -3.89 -15.48
N ASP A 240 -28.64 -4.17 -14.22
CA ASP A 240 -29.11 -5.50 -13.79
C ASP A 240 -30.33 -6.00 -14.59
N SER A 241 -31.24 -5.09 -14.97
CA SER A 241 -32.40 -5.39 -15.81
C SER A 241 -32.14 -5.25 -17.31
N LEU A 242 -30.97 -4.74 -17.72
CA LEU A 242 -30.61 -4.44 -19.11
C LEU A 242 -31.58 -3.48 -19.81
N ASP A 243 -32.04 -2.44 -19.11
CA ASP A 243 -33.03 -1.47 -19.60
C ASP A 243 -32.55 0.00 -19.52
N ILE A 244 -31.32 0.24 -19.07
CA ILE A 244 -30.75 1.60 -19.00
C ILE A 244 -30.10 1.92 -20.34
N PRO A 245 -30.54 2.93 -21.11
CA PRO A 245 -29.89 3.31 -22.35
C PRO A 245 -28.43 3.71 -22.12
N PHE A 246 -27.52 3.14 -22.91
CA PHE A 246 -26.08 3.34 -22.75
C PHE A 246 -25.42 3.97 -23.98
N SER A 247 -25.65 3.42 -25.17
CA SER A 247 -25.04 3.91 -26.41
C SER A 247 -25.88 3.56 -27.63
N THR A 248 -25.97 4.47 -28.60
CA THR A 248 -26.55 4.21 -29.93
C THR A 248 -25.48 3.98 -31.00
N GLU A 249 -24.21 3.89 -30.60
CA GLU A 249 -23.08 3.63 -31.49
C GLU A 249 -22.76 2.13 -31.57
N SER A 250 -22.42 1.64 -32.77
CA SER A 250 -21.93 0.28 -32.99
C SER A 250 -20.88 0.29 -34.12
N PRO A 251 -19.62 -0.10 -33.86
CA PRO A 251 -19.08 -0.51 -32.56
C PRO A 251 -18.92 0.68 -31.60
N PHE A 252 -18.95 0.42 -30.29
CA PHE A 252 -18.54 1.39 -29.26
C PHE A 252 -17.43 0.81 -28.37
N SER A 253 -16.64 1.68 -27.73
CA SER A 253 -15.58 1.28 -26.80
C SER A 253 -15.70 1.97 -25.45
N PHE A 254 -15.31 1.27 -24.39
CA PHE A 254 -15.28 1.79 -23.02
C PHE A 254 -14.11 1.18 -22.23
N ILE A 255 -13.73 1.80 -21.12
CA ILE A 255 -12.70 1.29 -20.20
C ILE A 255 -13.39 0.60 -19.03
N LEU A 256 -12.94 -0.60 -18.68
CA LEU A 256 -13.42 -1.28 -17.47
C LEU A 256 -12.83 -0.66 -16.21
N SER A 257 -13.71 -0.18 -15.34
CA SER A 257 -13.39 0.39 -14.03
C SER A 257 -14.32 -0.21 -12.97
N ASP A 258 -14.11 0.17 -11.71
CA ASP A 258 -15.00 -0.11 -10.58
C ASP A 258 -16.45 0.40 -10.76
N THR A 259 -16.65 1.32 -11.69
CA THR A 259 -17.92 1.99 -11.99
C THR A 259 -18.51 1.58 -13.35
N ALA A 260 -17.79 0.80 -14.15
CA ALA A 260 -18.26 0.34 -15.44
C ALA A 260 -19.33 -0.75 -15.27
N PHE A 261 -20.36 -0.71 -16.11
CA PHE A 261 -21.29 -1.82 -16.24
C PHE A 261 -20.59 -3.04 -16.85
N VAL A 262 -21.06 -4.23 -16.50
CA VAL A 262 -20.51 -5.50 -17.01
C VAL A 262 -21.52 -6.31 -17.81
N ASP A 263 -22.80 -5.91 -17.81
CA ASP A 263 -23.86 -6.56 -18.57
C ASP A 263 -24.41 -5.59 -19.62
N TYR A 264 -24.41 -6.03 -20.88
CA TYR A 264 -24.83 -5.23 -22.04
C TYR A 264 -25.83 -6.01 -22.90
N LYS A 265 -26.77 -5.29 -23.50
CA LYS A 265 -27.74 -5.86 -24.45
C LYS A 265 -27.87 -4.99 -25.69
N ALA A 266 -27.67 -5.59 -26.86
CA ALA A 266 -27.94 -4.95 -28.15
C ALA A 266 -29.42 -5.10 -28.51
N HIS A 267 -30.06 -4.02 -28.90
CA HIS A 267 -31.44 -4.02 -29.40
C HIS A 267 -31.47 -3.85 -30.92
N PHE A 268 -32.37 -4.60 -31.54
CA PHE A 268 -32.59 -4.63 -32.98
C PHE A 268 -34.08 -4.52 -33.27
N GLU A 269 -34.42 -3.78 -34.32
CA GLU A 269 -35.78 -3.63 -34.81
C GLU A 269 -35.88 -4.10 -36.25
N ALA A 270 -37.00 -4.74 -36.61
CA ALA A 270 -37.24 -5.16 -37.98
C ALA A 270 -37.35 -3.94 -38.88
N ASP A 271 -36.65 -3.97 -40.01
CA ASP A 271 -36.84 -3.01 -41.07
C ASP A 271 -38.28 -3.15 -41.55
N GLY A 272 -39.05 -2.05 -41.47
CA GLY A 272 -40.41 -2.04 -41.99
C GLY A 272 -40.42 -2.55 -43.43
N THR A 273 -41.14 -3.65 -43.68
CA THR A 273 -41.47 -4.04 -45.05
C THR A 273 -42.32 -2.90 -45.59
N GLY A 274 -41.77 -2.10 -46.51
CA GLY A 274 -42.46 -0.99 -47.16
C GLY A 274 -43.60 -1.43 -48.08
N ASN A 275 -44.39 -2.41 -47.65
CA ASN A 275 -45.62 -2.88 -48.27
C ASN A 275 -46.76 -2.71 -47.26
N GLU A 276 -46.96 -1.50 -46.74
CA GLU A 276 -48.34 -1.11 -46.48
C GLU A 276 -48.98 -0.89 -47.85
N VAL A 277 -49.80 -1.84 -48.29
CA VAL A 277 -50.80 -1.58 -49.31
C VAL A 277 -51.72 -0.50 -48.75
N LEU A 278 -51.63 0.72 -49.28
CA LEU A 278 -52.46 1.85 -48.85
C LEU A 278 -53.47 2.26 -49.93
N PRO A 279 -54.64 2.76 -49.53
CA PRO A 279 -55.84 2.82 -50.36
C PRO A 279 -55.76 3.90 -51.44
N ALA A 280 -56.47 3.71 -52.55
CA ALA A 280 -56.66 4.74 -53.56
C ALA A 280 -57.54 5.88 -53.01
N GLY A 281 -56.98 7.09 -52.86
CA GLY A 281 -57.72 8.29 -52.44
C GLY A 281 -57.01 9.61 -52.75
N GLU A 282 -57.80 10.65 -52.99
CA GLU A 282 -57.44 12.03 -53.40
C GLU A 282 -56.79 12.88 -52.29
N GLU A 283 -55.86 12.32 -51.51
CA GLU A 283 -55.13 13.08 -50.47
C GLU A 283 -53.76 13.54 -50.97
N ALA A 284 -53.32 14.70 -50.46
CA ALA A 284 -51.97 15.22 -50.69
C ALA A 284 -50.93 14.22 -50.18
N ARG A 285 -50.03 13.78 -51.06
CA ARG A 285 -49.10 12.69 -50.74
C ARG A 285 -47.73 12.86 -51.40
N ALA A 286 -46.73 12.26 -50.77
CA ALA A 286 -45.38 12.15 -51.28
C ALA A 286 -45.00 10.67 -51.33
N TYR A 287 -44.50 10.19 -52.46
CA TYR A 287 -44.02 8.82 -52.62
C TYR A 287 -42.79 8.78 -53.51
N HIS A 288 -42.04 7.68 -53.48
CA HIS A 288 -40.84 7.50 -54.28
C HIS A 288 -41.07 6.41 -55.33
N ALA A 289 -40.89 6.76 -56.61
CA ALA A 289 -41.00 5.86 -57.75
C ALA A 289 -39.97 6.26 -58.82
N ASP A 290 -39.49 5.31 -59.61
CA ASP A 290 -38.59 5.55 -60.76
C ASP A 290 -37.36 6.43 -60.48
N GLY A 291 -36.83 6.39 -59.25
CA GLY A 291 -35.65 7.16 -58.83
C GLY A 291 -35.92 8.65 -58.58
N ALA A 292 -37.19 9.06 -58.49
CA ALA A 292 -37.60 10.42 -58.18
C ALA A 292 -38.61 10.45 -57.02
N LEU A 293 -38.64 11.56 -56.29
CA LEU A 293 -39.73 11.86 -55.37
C LEU A 293 -40.91 12.41 -56.16
N HIS A 294 -42.05 11.74 -56.08
CA HIS A 294 -43.32 12.14 -56.65
C HIS A 294 -44.18 12.81 -55.59
N LEU A 295 -44.55 14.06 -55.85
CA LEU A 295 -45.40 14.88 -54.99
C LEU A 295 -46.74 15.09 -55.69
N VAL A 296 -47.83 14.58 -55.12
CA VAL A 296 -49.16 14.55 -55.78
C VAL A 296 -50.20 15.32 -54.97
N ASN A 297 -51.09 16.03 -55.67
CA ASN A 297 -52.21 16.81 -55.11
C ASN A 297 -51.77 17.96 -54.17
N LEU A 298 -50.70 18.67 -54.52
CA LEU A 298 -50.15 19.80 -53.74
C LEU A 298 -50.28 21.17 -54.42
N GLU A 299 -51.13 21.28 -55.44
CA GLU A 299 -51.30 22.50 -56.25
C GLU A 299 -51.57 23.75 -55.38
N GLY A 300 -50.87 24.84 -55.70
CA GLY A 300 -50.96 26.12 -54.98
C GLY A 300 -50.09 26.20 -53.72
N SER A 301 -49.49 25.09 -53.26
CA SER A 301 -48.65 25.06 -52.07
C SER A 301 -47.18 25.41 -52.37
N LEU A 302 -46.51 26.06 -51.41
CA LEU A 302 -45.07 26.27 -51.44
C LEU A 302 -44.38 25.04 -50.84
N ILE A 303 -43.57 24.38 -51.65
CA ILE A 303 -42.86 23.15 -51.30
C ILE A 303 -41.39 23.49 -51.10
N SER A 304 -40.80 22.98 -50.02
CA SER A 304 -39.36 23.06 -49.76
C SER A 304 -38.81 21.73 -49.25
N VAL A 305 -37.70 21.29 -49.83
CA VAL A 305 -36.99 20.05 -49.46
C VAL A 305 -35.66 20.40 -48.84
N HIS A 306 -35.39 19.89 -47.65
CA HIS A 306 -34.14 20.08 -46.93
C HIS A 306 -33.42 18.74 -46.77
N ALA A 307 -32.09 18.75 -46.83
CA ALA A 307 -31.29 17.65 -46.30
C ALA A 307 -31.49 17.54 -44.78
N ILE A 308 -31.17 16.37 -44.20
CA ILE A 308 -31.28 16.14 -42.76
C ILE A 308 -30.40 17.09 -41.92
N ASP A 309 -29.34 17.65 -42.52
CA ASP A 309 -28.47 18.68 -41.94
C ASP A 309 -29.08 20.10 -41.96
N GLY A 310 -30.30 20.25 -42.49
CA GLY A 310 -31.03 21.52 -42.56
C GLY A 310 -30.76 22.34 -43.83
N ARG A 311 -29.89 21.90 -44.74
CA ARG A 311 -29.62 22.62 -46.00
C ARG A 311 -30.81 22.53 -46.97
N LEU A 312 -31.29 23.66 -47.46
CA LEU A 312 -32.34 23.73 -48.49
C LEU A 312 -31.80 23.22 -49.84
N LEU A 313 -32.48 22.26 -50.43
CA LEU A 313 -32.10 21.63 -51.70
C LEU A 313 -33.02 22.04 -52.86
N LEU A 314 -34.32 22.18 -52.57
CA LEU A 314 -35.31 22.51 -53.58
C LEU A 314 -36.41 23.36 -52.97
N GLN A 315 -36.85 24.41 -53.66
CA GLN A 315 -38.02 25.19 -53.28
C GLN A 315 -38.78 25.64 -54.52
N PHE A 316 -40.08 25.37 -54.57
CA PHE A 316 -40.93 25.78 -55.69
C PHE A 316 -42.39 25.88 -55.26
N LYS A 317 -43.20 26.57 -56.06
CA LYS A 317 -44.66 26.58 -55.92
C LYS A 317 -45.24 25.54 -56.87
N ALA A 318 -46.01 24.59 -56.35
CA ALA A 318 -46.61 23.54 -57.17
C ALA A 318 -47.74 24.11 -58.02
N ASN A 319 -47.61 23.99 -59.34
CA ASN A 319 -48.60 24.47 -60.33
C ASN A 319 -49.26 23.32 -61.10
N ASP A 320 -48.80 22.08 -60.90
CA ASP A 320 -49.27 20.88 -61.56
C ASP A 320 -49.68 19.84 -60.50
N THR A 321 -50.47 18.85 -60.91
CA THR A 321 -50.97 17.77 -60.05
C THR A 321 -49.88 16.81 -59.56
N GLU A 322 -48.77 16.73 -60.28
CA GLU A 322 -47.61 15.90 -59.93
C GLU A 322 -46.29 16.60 -60.28
N TYR A 323 -45.31 16.52 -59.36
CA TYR A 323 -43.96 17.01 -59.59
C TYR A 323 -42.90 15.94 -59.29
N PRO A 324 -42.08 15.54 -60.27
CA PRO A 324 -40.94 14.65 -60.04
C PRO A 324 -39.69 15.45 -59.64
N ALA A 325 -39.17 15.20 -58.43
CA ALA A 325 -37.91 15.79 -57.95
C ALA A 325 -36.78 14.74 -57.93
N PRO A 326 -35.75 14.86 -58.80
CA PRO A 326 -34.59 13.99 -58.74
C PRO A 326 -33.73 14.36 -57.54
N LEU A 327 -33.66 13.48 -56.54
CA LEU A 327 -32.86 13.66 -55.33
C LEU A 327 -31.86 12.49 -55.23
N PRO A 328 -30.61 12.74 -54.77
CA PRO A 328 -29.68 11.66 -54.43
C PRO A 328 -30.25 10.75 -53.33
N ALA A 329 -29.68 9.55 -53.17
CA ALA A 329 -30.03 8.71 -52.04
C ALA A 329 -29.66 9.40 -50.71
N GLY A 330 -30.59 9.47 -49.77
CA GLY A 330 -30.43 10.24 -48.54
C GLY A 330 -31.73 10.43 -47.77
N VAL A 331 -31.61 11.06 -46.61
CA VAL A 331 -32.75 11.40 -45.75
C VAL A 331 -33.05 12.88 -45.89
N TYR A 332 -34.32 13.21 -46.12
CA TYR A 332 -34.76 14.57 -46.41
C TYR A 332 -35.98 14.94 -45.58
N ILE A 333 -36.16 16.24 -45.39
CA ILE A 333 -37.32 16.85 -44.74
C ILE A 333 -38.10 17.61 -45.82
N LEU A 334 -39.32 17.17 -46.07
CA LEU A 334 -40.29 17.88 -46.90
C LEU A 334 -41.10 18.83 -46.02
N ASN A 335 -41.14 20.10 -46.43
CA ASN A 335 -41.95 21.15 -45.83
C ASN A 335 -42.93 21.67 -46.89
N VAL A 336 -44.23 21.54 -46.61
CA VAL A 336 -45.30 22.08 -47.45
C VAL A 336 -46.01 23.20 -46.69
N ALA A 337 -46.14 24.37 -47.32
CA ALA A 337 -46.80 25.54 -46.75
C ALA A 337 -47.82 26.14 -47.74
N GLY A 338 -49.12 26.06 -47.42
CA GLY A 338 -50.18 26.72 -48.18
C GLY A 338 -51.57 26.08 -48.01
N GLY A 339 -52.63 26.88 -48.12
CA GLY A 339 -54.03 26.49 -48.36
C GLY A 339 -54.79 25.72 -47.26
N LYS A 340 -54.17 24.72 -46.61
CA LYS A 340 -54.81 23.87 -45.59
C LYS A 340 -53.92 23.50 -44.39
N GLY A 341 -52.72 24.08 -44.25
CA GLY A 341 -51.84 23.89 -43.09
C GLY A 341 -50.36 23.82 -43.46
N LYS A 342 -49.51 23.67 -42.44
CA LYS A 342 -48.07 23.37 -42.61
C LYS A 342 -47.85 21.89 -42.34
N GLN A 343 -47.35 21.16 -43.32
CA GLN A 343 -47.02 19.74 -43.17
C GLN A 343 -45.51 19.55 -43.27
N VAL A 344 -44.97 18.77 -42.33
CA VAL A 344 -43.56 18.39 -42.29
C VAL A 344 -43.49 16.89 -42.32
N THR A 345 -42.73 16.32 -43.25
CA THR A 345 -42.58 14.87 -43.36
C THR A 345 -41.14 14.52 -43.67
N LYS A 346 -40.60 13.57 -42.90
CA LYS A 346 -39.28 12.97 -43.14
C LYS A 346 -39.45 11.84 -44.13
N PHE A 347 -38.62 11.80 -45.17
CA PHE A 347 -38.63 10.72 -46.14
C PHE A 347 -37.21 10.29 -46.50
N VAL A 348 -37.09 9.07 -47.02
CA VAL A 348 -35.81 8.47 -47.42
C VAL A 348 -35.86 8.19 -48.91
N VAL A 349 -34.90 8.74 -49.65
CA VAL A 349 -34.66 8.40 -51.05
C VAL A 349 -33.64 7.28 -51.08
N ARG A 350 -34.00 6.15 -51.70
CA ARG A 350 -33.13 4.97 -51.83
C ARG A 350 -32.72 4.83 -53.29
N LYS A 351 -31.52 4.30 -53.51
CA LYS A 351 -31.00 3.99 -54.85
C LYS A 351 -31.62 2.73 -55.41
#